data_AF-A0A959KBQ5-F1
#
_entry.id   AF-A0A959KBQ5-F1
#
_cell.length_a   1.000
_cell.length_b   1.000
_cell.length_c   1.000
_cell.angle_alpha   90.00
_cell.angle_beta   90.00
_cell.angle_gamma   90.00
#
_symmetry.space_group_name_H-M   'P 1'
#
loop_
_entity.id
_entity.type
_entity.pdbx_description
1 polymer ?
#
loop_
_entity_poly.entity_id
_entity_poly.type
_entity_poly.pdbx_seq_one_letter_code
_entity_poly.pdbx_strand_id
1 'polypeptide(L)'
;MNVKLLFISLMLTYHAFTALNPQERFRSCAAAFLDDQIIVTEYTDNGICEVSSQATGILTVQTADLSPEESMPTGKLKFRLAIQDGETGTIWSYSDKTYKEIPIRDVLGKCRVGDQIVLLTVVDEYALPHSRITVKE
;
A
#
# COMPACT_ATOMS: atom_id res chain seq x y z
N MET A 1 67.14 24.21 3.00
CA MET A 1 66.48 23.15 3.79
C MET A 1 65.25 23.78 4.41
N ASN A 2 64.10 23.69 3.71
CA ASN A 2 62.94 24.52 3.95
C ASN A 2 61.79 23.72 4.55
N VAL A 3 61.49 24.08 5.79
CA VAL A 3 60.28 23.82 6.56
C VAL A 3 59.06 24.26 5.75
N LYS A 4 58.10 23.34 5.60
CA LYS A 4 56.66 23.49 5.27
C LYS A 4 56.16 22.35 4.35
N LEU A 5 56.73 21.17 4.51
CA LEU A 5 56.18 19.92 4.01
C LEU A 5 55.14 19.38 5.02
N LEU A 6 54.11 20.18 5.32
CA LEU A 6 53.09 19.82 6.32
C LEU A 6 51.76 20.54 6.03
N PHE A 7 51.27 20.46 4.79
CA PHE A 7 49.94 20.97 4.42
C PHE A 7 49.27 20.14 3.31
N ILE A 8 49.64 18.86 3.16
CA ILE A 8 49.04 17.96 2.15
C ILE A 8 48.50 16.70 2.83
N SER A 9 47.72 16.87 3.91
CA SER A 9 47.09 15.72 4.60
C SER A 9 45.69 16.01 5.17
N LEU A 10 45.02 17.08 4.73
CA LEU A 10 43.72 17.46 5.32
C LEU A 10 42.66 17.87 4.29
N MET A 11 42.58 17.19 3.14
CA MET A 11 41.48 17.37 2.17
C MET A 11 41.11 16.03 1.51
N LEU A 12 40.94 14.97 2.30
CA LEU A 12 40.53 13.65 1.79
C LEU A 12 39.35 13.00 2.54
N THR A 13 38.67 13.72 3.43
CA THR A 13 37.61 13.12 4.25
C THR A 13 36.42 14.04 4.42
N TYR A 14 35.68 14.38 3.36
CA TYR A 14 34.30 14.87 3.47
C TYR A 14 33.53 14.65 2.17
N HIS A 15 33.48 13.41 1.67
CA HIS A 15 32.25 12.99 1.01
C HIS A 15 31.35 12.48 2.13
N ALA A 16 30.69 13.41 2.83
CA ALA A 16 29.52 13.07 3.59
C ALA A 16 28.52 12.52 2.57
N PHE A 17 28.46 11.19 2.47
CA PHE A 17 27.36 10.49 1.83
C PHE A 17 26.16 10.81 2.72
N THR A 18 25.50 11.94 2.45
CA THR A 18 24.16 12.17 2.97
C THR A 18 23.33 11.06 2.37
N ALA A 19 23.11 9.99 3.15
CA ALA A 19 22.04 9.05 2.90
C ALA A 19 20.78 9.90 2.80
N LEU A 20 20.32 10.14 1.58
CA LEU A 20 18.98 10.63 1.32
C LEU A 20 18.07 9.61 1.95
N ASN A 21 17.55 9.90 3.16
CA ASN A 21 16.44 9.15 3.72
C ASN A 21 15.30 9.26 2.70
N PRO A 22 14.88 8.18 2.02
CA PRO A 22 13.70 8.20 1.17
C PRO A 22 12.40 8.34 1.98
N GLN A 23 12.51 8.34 3.31
CA GLN A 23 11.48 8.62 4.28
C GLN A 23 11.34 10.15 4.37
N GLU A 24 10.25 10.80 3.96
CA GLU A 24 8.86 10.45 4.21
C GLU A 24 7.97 10.96 3.06
N ARG A 25 7.84 10.20 1.96
CA ARG A 25 6.80 10.54 0.96
C ARG A 25 5.39 10.42 1.57
N PHE A 26 5.20 9.43 2.44
CA PHE A 26 3.93 9.13 3.08
C PHE A 26 3.99 9.53 4.56
N ARG A 27 2.94 10.17 5.05
CA ARG A 27 2.82 10.65 6.43
C ARG A 27 2.01 9.71 7.32
N SER A 28 1.28 8.77 6.72
CA SER A 28 0.41 7.84 7.44
C SER A 28 0.17 6.56 6.63
N CYS A 29 -0.20 5.48 7.32
CA CYS A 29 -0.52 4.19 6.73
C CYS A 29 -2.03 4.00 6.63
N ALA A 30 -2.44 3.34 5.55
CA ALA A 30 -3.80 2.89 5.31
C ALA A 30 -3.84 1.37 5.15
N ALA A 31 -5.03 0.81 5.32
CA ALA A 31 -5.32 -0.60 5.08
C ALA A 31 -6.67 -0.77 4.39
N ALA A 32 -6.85 -1.91 3.75
CA ALA A 32 -8.13 -2.32 3.18
C ALA A 32 -8.96 -3.05 4.24
N PHE A 33 -10.25 -2.72 4.31
CA PHE A 33 -11.19 -3.32 5.24
C PHE A 33 -12.43 -3.83 4.51
N LEU A 34 -12.98 -4.94 4.97
CA LEU A 34 -14.28 -5.48 4.58
C LEU A 34 -15.18 -5.49 5.82
N ASP A 35 -16.27 -4.71 5.80
CA ASP A 35 -17.15 -4.53 6.97
C ASP A 35 -16.38 -4.16 8.25
N ASP A 36 -15.46 -3.19 8.13
CA ASP A 36 -14.58 -2.68 9.20
C ASP A 36 -13.62 -3.73 9.80
N GLN A 37 -13.50 -4.91 9.20
CA GLN A 37 -12.45 -5.89 9.49
C GLN A 37 -11.30 -5.75 8.50
N ILE A 38 -10.07 -5.68 9.00
CA ILE A 38 -8.88 -5.57 8.14
C ILE A 38 -8.74 -6.83 7.29
N ILE A 39 -8.48 -6.68 5.99
CA ILE A 39 -8.40 -7.81 5.05
C ILE A 39 -7.06 -8.54 5.14
N VAL A 40 -6.00 -7.84 5.54
CA VAL A 40 -4.67 -8.46 5.65
C VAL A 40 -4.58 -9.33 6.90
N THR A 41 -3.96 -10.51 6.76
CA THR A 41 -3.74 -11.43 7.89
C THR A 41 -2.83 -10.86 8.98
N GLU A 42 -1.78 -10.16 8.56
CA GLU A 42 -0.83 -9.48 9.43
C GLU A 42 -0.28 -8.23 8.71
N TYR A 43 -0.07 -7.14 9.44
CA TYR A 43 0.45 -5.91 8.84
C TYR A 43 1.99 -5.93 8.82
N THR A 44 2.55 -6.89 8.08
CA THR A 44 3.99 -7.11 7.87
C THR A 44 4.27 -7.37 6.39
N ASP A 45 5.53 -7.46 5.97
CA ASP A 45 5.88 -7.80 4.58
C ASP A 45 5.36 -9.17 4.12
N ASN A 46 4.97 -10.06 5.05
CA ASN A 46 4.40 -11.38 4.74
C ASN A 46 2.86 -11.40 4.80
N GLY A 47 2.23 -10.25 5.06
CA GLY A 47 0.78 -10.11 5.14
C GLY A 47 0.08 -10.54 3.85
N ILE A 48 -0.88 -11.46 3.98
CA ILE A 48 -1.67 -11.98 2.87
C ILE A 48 -3.00 -11.23 2.83
N CYS A 49 -3.37 -10.71 1.65
CA CYS A 49 -4.67 -10.07 1.40
C CYS A 49 -5.49 -10.92 0.44
N GLU A 50 -6.51 -11.57 0.97
CA GLU A 50 -7.35 -12.50 0.22
C GLU A 50 -8.82 -12.31 0.58
N VAL A 51 -9.70 -12.45 -0.41
CA VAL A 51 -11.16 -12.51 -0.21
C VAL A 51 -11.75 -13.64 -1.03
N SER A 52 -12.80 -14.29 -0.51
CA SER A 52 -13.55 -15.29 -1.28
C SER A 52 -14.28 -14.64 -2.45
N SER A 53 -14.43 -15.37 -3.55
CA SER A 53 -15.23 -15.03 -4.72
C SER A 53 -16.71 -14.79 -4.37
N GLN A 54 -17.15 -15.33 -3.24
CA GLN A 54 -18.51 -15.19 -2.72
C GLN A 54 -18.63 -14.16 -1.60
N ALA A 55 -17.55 -13.43 -1.28
CA ALA A 55 -17.54 -12.47 -0.20
C ALA A 55 -18.63 -11.41 -0.37
N THR A 56 -19.15 -10.97 0.77
CA THR A 56 -20.16 -9.92 0.87
C THR A 56 -19.65 -8.82 1.79
N GLY A 57 -20.33 -7.68 1.79
CA GLY A 57 -19.96 -6.56 2.64
C GLY A 57 -19.46 -5.36 1.85
N ILE A 58 -18.95 -4.40 2.60
CA ILE A 58 -18.51 -3.10 2.11
C ILE A 58 -16.99 -3.02 2.17
N LEU A 59 -16.38 -2.92 0.99
CA LEU A 59 -14.96 -2.67 0.84
C LEU A 59 -14.66 -1.19 1.06
N THR A 60 -13.68 -0.93 1.93
CA THR A 60 -13.18 0.42 2.23
C THR A 60 -11.66 0.43 2.30
N VAL A 61 -11.07 1.62 2.10
CA VAL A 61 -9.68 1.90 2.45
C VAL A 61 -9.73 2.89 3.61
N GLN A 62 -9.06 2.59 4.70
CA GLN A 62 -9.10 3.42 5.91
C GLN A 62 -7.70 3.65 6.45
N THR A 63 -7.46 4.82 7.07
CA THR A 63 -6.36 4.95 8.01
C THR A 63 -6.61 4.01 9.17
N ALA A 64 -5.55 3.45 9.73
CA ALA A 64 -5.64 2.51 10.82
C ALA A 64 -4.66 2.88 11.92
N ASP A 65 -5.10 2.74 13.17
CA ASP A 65 -4.19 2.61 14.29
C ASP A 65 -3.73 1.15 14.31
N LEU A 66 -2.50 0.93 13.85
CA LEU A 66 -1.95 -0.39 13.59
C LEU A 66 -1.08 -0.77 14.78
N SER A 67 -1.62 -1.58 15.67
CA SER A 67 -0.83 -2.27 16.68
C SER A 67 -0.69 -3.76 16.30
N PRO A 68 0.31 -4.47 16.86
CA PRO A 68 0.43 -5.92 16.69
C PRO A 68 -0.79 -6.71 17.19
N GLU A 69 -1.56 -6.14 18.11
CA GLU A 69 -2.68 -6.81 18.80
C GLU A 69 -4.04 -6.45 18.17
N GLU A 70 -4.17 -5.22 17.67
CA GLU A 70 -5.42 -4.70 17.11
C GLU A 70 -5.14 -3.67 16.00
N SER A 71 -5.91 -3.74 14.92
CA SER A 71 -5.91 -2.76 13.84
C SER A 71 -7.26 -2.07 13.78
N MET A 72 -7.35 -0.87 14.37
CA MET A 72 -8.61 -0.13 14.44
C MET A 72 -8.71 0.88 13.29
N PRO A 73 -9.78 0.87 12.48
CA PRO A 73 -9.98 1.91 11.48
C PRO A 73 -10.25 3.27 12.13
N THR A 74 -9.53 4.31 11.70
CA THR A 74 -9.64 5.67 12.24
C THR A 74 -10.26 6.66 11.27
N GLY A 75 -10.31 6.35 9.98
CA GLY A 75 -10.88 7.24 8.98
C GLY A 75 -10.92 6.67 7.57
N LYS A 76 -12.11 6.68 6.95
CA LYS A 76 -12.30 6.26 5.56
C LYS A 76 -11.65 7.23 4.56
N LEU A 77 -10.84 6.68 3.67
CA LEU A 77 -10.16 7.39 2.59
C LEU A 77 -10.91 7.25 1.26
N LYS A 78 -10.69 8.21 0.37
CA LYS A 78 -11.09 8.07 -1.03
C LYS A 78 -10.08 7.20 -1.76
N PHE A 79 -10.55 6.29 -2.59
CA PHE A 79 -9.71 5.38 -3.37
C PHE A 79 -10.28 5.13 -4.76
N ARG A 80 -9.42 4.69 -5.66
CA ARG A 80 -9.78 4.08 -6.94
C ARG A 80 -9.41 2.61 -6.90
N LEU A 81 -9.95 1.84 -7.83
CA LEU A 81 -9.58 0.43 -7.94
C LEU A 81 -9.41 0.01 -9.40
N ALA A 82 -8.50 -0.93 -9.60
CA ALA A 82 -8.24 -1.63 -10.84
C ALA A 82 -8.37 -3.14 -10.59
N ILE A 83 -8.49 -3.91 -11.66
CA ILE A 83 -8.41 -5.37 -11.60
C ILE A 83 -7.16 -5.78 -12.37
N GLN A 84 -6.40 -6.70 -11.79
CA GLN A 84 -5.35 -7.43 -12.47
C GLN A 84 -5.82 -8.84 -12.77
N ASP A 85 -5.83 -9.24 -14.04
CA ASP A 85 -6.12 -10.61 -14.46
C ASP A 85 -5.05 -11.57 -13.92
N GLY A 86 -5.47 -12.65 -13.28
CA GLY A 86 -4.58 -13.60 -12.60
C GLY A 86 -3.69 -14.42 -13.55
N GLU A 87 -4.08 -14.57 -14.82
CA GLU A 87 -3.36 -15.39 -15.79
C GLU A 87 -2.33 -14.57 -16.58
N THR A 88 -2.76 -13.42 -17.10
CA THR A 88 -1.97 -12.56 -17.99
C THR A 88 -1.24 -11.45 -17.23
N GLY A 89 -1.65 -11.14 -16.01
CA GLY A 89 -1.14 -10.01 -15.24
C GLY A 89 -1.58 -8.64 -15.79
N THR A 90 -2.47 -8.60 -16.78
CA THR A 90 -2.99 -7.35 -17.37
C THR A 90 -3.76 -6.57 -16.32
N ILE A 91 -3.47 -5.27 -16.16
CA ILE A 91 -4.18 -4.38 -15.24
C ILE A 91 -5.10 -3.46 -16.05
N TRP A 92 -6.38 -3.40 -15.69
CA TRP A 92 -7.33 -2.41 -16.24
C TRP A 92 -8.07 -1.69 -15.12
N SER A 93 -8.42 -0.44 -15.40
CA SER A 93 -9.27 0.35 -14.51
C SER A 93 -10.64 -0.33 -14.39
N TYR A 94 -11.11 -0.55 -13.16
CA TYR A 94 -12.46 -1.07 -12.93
C TYR A 94 -13.53 -0.06 -13.36
N SER A 95 -13.24 1.23 -13.14
CA SER A 95 -14.05 2.39 -13.52
C SER A 95 -13.26 3.69 -13.30
N ASP A 96 -13.66 4.78 -13.94
CA ASP A 96 -13.05 6.11 -13.71
C ASP A 96 -13.49 6.81 -12.42
N LYS A 97 -14.39 6.18 -11.65
CA LYS A 97 -14.95 6.71 -10.42
C LYS A 97 -13.98 6.59 -9.25
N THR A 98 -14.08 7.54 -8.33
CA THR A 98 -13.46 7.49 -7.01
C THR A 98 -14.50 7.08 -5.98
N TYR A 99 -14.15 6.14 -5.12
CA TYR A 99 -15.02 5.57 -4.09
C TYR A 99 -14.53 5.98 -2.70
N LYS A 100 -15.46 6.02 -1.74
CA LYS A 100 -15.13 5.99 -0.31
C LYS A 100 -15.49 4.65 0.32
N GLU A 101 -16.44 3.97 -0.30
CA GLU A 101 -16.91 2.63 0.01
C GLU A 101 -17.54 2.03 -1.25
N ILE A 102 -17.50 0.70 -1.37
CA ILE A 102 -18.13 -0.02 -2.49
C ILE A 102 -18.55 -1.41 -2.01
N PRO A 103 -19.75 -1.91 -2.37
CA PRO A 103 -20.10 -3.30 -2.15
C PRO A 103 -19.09 -4.22 -2.84
N ILE A 104 -18.46 -5.14 -2.11
CA ILE A 104 -17.42 -5.99 -2.67
C ILE A 104 -17.94 -6.86 -3.83
N ARG A 105 -19.23 -7.24 -3.78
CA ARG A 105 -19.90 -8.00 -4.85
C ARG A 105 -19.90 -7.29 -6.20
N ASP A 106 -19.97 -5.96 -6.22
CA ASP A 106 -19.95 -5.19 -7.47
C ASP A 106 -18.58 -5.27 -8.15
N VAL A 107 -17.52 -5.40 -7.36
CA VAL A 107 -16.15 -5.60 -7.84
C VAL A 107 -15.97 -7.06 -8.26
N LEU A 108 -16.33 -8.01 -7.39
CA LEU A 108 -16.19 -9.45 -7.63
C LEU A 108 -16.98 -9.93 -8.84
N GLY A 109 -18.11 -9.29 -9.18
CA GLY A 109 -18.86 -9.58 -10.40
C GLY A 109 -18.08 -9.36 -11.71
N LYS A 110 -16.91 -8.70 -11.64
CA LYS A 110 -15.98 -8.53 -12.77
C LYS A 110 -14.66 -9.29 -12.61
N CYS A 111 -14.49 -10.02 -11.51
CA CYS A 111 -13.27 -10.80 -11.23
C CYS A 111 -13.52 -12.29 -11.47
N ARG A 112 -12.42 -13.02 -11.64
CA ARG A 112 -12.32 -14.47 -11.57
C ARG A 112 -11.45 -14.86 -10.38
N VAL A 113 -11.55 -16.12 -9.96
CA VAL A 113 -10.60 -16.68 -8.99
C VAL A 113 -9.18 -16.54 -9.55
N GLY A 114 -8.26 -16.04 -8.72
CA GLY A 114 -6.88 -15.74 -9.10
C GLY A 114 -6.64 -14.28 -9.50
N ASP A 115 -7.68 -13.51 -9.85
CA ASP A 115 -7.53 -12.08 -10.13
C ASP A 115 -7.13 -11.31 -8.85
N GLN A 116 -6.53 -10.14 -9.04
CA GLN A 116 -6.26 -9.21 -7.95
C GLN A 116 -7.09 -7.94 -8.08
N ILE A 117 -7.74 -7.55 -6.98
CA ILE A 117 -8.29 -6.21 -6.80
C ILE A 117 -7.14 -5.30 -6.37
N VAL A 118 -6.81 -4.30 -7.17
CA VAL A 118 -5.71 -3.36 -6.92
C VAL A 118 -6.29 -2.03 -6.46
N LEU A 119 -5.99 -1.64 -5.23
CA LEU A 119 -6.45 -0.42 -4.59
C LEU A 119 -5.45 0.71 -4.78
N LEU A 120 -5.96 1.90 -5.10
CA LEU A 120 -5.18 3.07 -5.43
C LEU A 120 -5.61 4.23 -4.53
N THR A 121 -4.69 4.77 -3.72
CA THR A 121 -4.93 6.00 -2.98
C THR A 121 -5.02 7.18 -3.95
N VAL A 122 -5.90 8.15 -3.67
CA VAL A 122 -6.05 9.34 -4.52
C VAL A 122 -5.16 10.52 -4.08
N VAL A 123 -4.56 10.41 -2.90
CA VAL A 123 -3.57 11.36 -2.37
C VAL A 123 -2.31 10.58 -2.00
N ASP A 124 -1.16 11.23 -2.10
CA ASP A 124 0.16 10.63 -1.86
C ASP A 124 0.63 10.75 -0.41
N GLU A 125 -0.22 11.29 0.48
CA GLU A 125 0.07 11.36 1.92
C GLU A 125 -0.08 10.00 2.63
N TYR A 126 -0.81 9.05 2.03
CA TYR A 126 -1.08 7.73 2.62
C TYR A 126 -0.39 6.61 1.85
N ALA A 127 0.38 5.80 2.57
CA ALA A 127 0.89 4.53 2.06
C ALA A 127 -0.20 3.46 2.20
N LEU A 128 -0.37 2.63 1.17
CA LEU A 128 -1.20 1.42 1.21
C LEU A 128 -0.34 0.20 0.84
N PRO A 129 0.47 -0.33 1.77
CA PRO A 129 1.40 -1.43 1.51
C PRO A 129 0.69 -2.66 0.94
N HIS A 130 -0.43 -3.04 1.57
CA HIS A 130 -1.28 -4.17 1.15
C HIS A 130 -2.37 -3.72 0.18
N SER A 131 -1.96 -3.13 -0.95
CA SER A 131 -2.87 -2.57 -1.96
C SER A 131 -3.49 -3.61 -2.89
N ARG A 132 -3.08 -4.87 -2.81
CA ARG A 132 -3.53 -5.94 -3.72
C ARG A 132 -4.24 -7.02 -2.94
N ILE A 133 -5.47 -7.31 -3.32
CA ILE A 133 -6.31 -8.34 -2.69
C ILE A 133 -6.56 -9.43 -3.72
N THR A 134 -6.16 -10.65 -3.42
CA THR A 134 -6.36 -11.81 -4.30
C THR A 134 -7.76 -12.39 -4.12
N VAL A 135 -8.43 -12.70 -5.23
CA VAL A 135 -9.72 -13.40 -5.21
C VAL A 135 -9.48 -14.90 -5.12
N LYS A 136 -9.99 -15.53 -4.07
CA LYS A 136 -9.96 -16.99 -3.83
C LYS A 136 -11.32 -17.60 -4.04
N GLU A 137 -11.41 -18.92 -4.00
CA GLU A 137 -12.68 -19.65 -4.07
C GLU A 137 -13.64 -19.21 -2.95
#